data_AF-A0AAE1HMA7-F1
#
_entry.id   AF-A0AAE1HMA7-F1
#
_cell.length_a   1.000
_cell.length_b   1.000
_cell.length_c   1.000
_cell.angle_alpha   90.00
_cell.angle_beta   90.00
_cell.angle_gamma   90.00
#
_symmetry.space_group_name_H-M   'P 1'
#
loop_
_entity.id
_entity.type
_entity.pdbx_description
1 polymer ?
#
loop_
_entity_poly.entity_id
_entity_poly.type
_entity_poly.pdbx_seq_one_letter_code
_entity_poly.pdbx_strand_id
1 'polypeptide(L)'
;MPYEIPHSQRKVLAQMEPEDFWQNIAEMKNYKEEFVFPNLVKLARVTLALPHANADAEMVFSHVTDVKSKKRNRMGNELLDSICVTRMAMRQRDEACYQYKITPDHLSKHNQKMYD
;
A
#
# COMPACT_ATOMS: atom_id res chain seq x y z
N MET A 1 15.18 -33.72 5.09
CA MET A 1 14.80 -33.35 6.47
C MET A 1 13.99 -32.05 6.37
N PRO A 2 12.79 -31.98 6.96
CA PRO A 2 12.09 -30.69 7.06
C PRO A 2 12.95 -29.70 7.84
N TYR A 3 12.96 -28.44 7.42
CA TYR A 3 13.66 -27.39 8.16
C TYR A 3 12.92 -27.12 9.46
N GLU A 4 13.65 -27.10 10.57
CA GLU A 4 13.10 -26.77 11.88
C GLU A 4 13.64 -25.43 12.36
N ILE A 5 12.73 -24.51 12.71
CA ILE A 5 13.11 -23.26 13.34
C ILE A 5 13.67 -23.56 14.74
N PRO A 6 14.88 -23.11 15.10
CA PRO A 6 15.47 -23.30 16.43
C PRO A 6 14.57 -22.78 17.57
N HIS A 7 14.59 -23.45 18.72
CA HIS A 7 13.70 -23.11 19.85
C HIS A 7 13.89 -21.68 20.38
N SER A 8 15.14 -21.19 20.40
CA SER A 8 15.46 -19.79 20.76
C SER A 8 14.79 -18.80 19.80
N GLN A 9 14.85 -19.07 18.50
CA GLN A 9 14.27 -18.21 17.47
C GLN A 9 12.73 -18.24 17.50
N ARG A 10 12.12 -19.39 17.79
CA ARG A 10 10.64 -19.50 17.94
C ARG A 10 10.09 -18.55 19.01
N LYS A 11 10.79 -18.43 20.16
CA LYS A 11 10.35 -17.54 21.25
C LYS A 11 10.37 -16.07 20.84
N VAL A 12 11.40 -15.65 20.11
CA VAL A 12 11.52 -14.27 19.60
C VAL A 12 10.44 -13.99 18.56
N LEU A 13 10.28 -14.89 17.58
CA LEU A 13 9.27 -14.75 16.54
C LEU A 13 7.85 -14.69 17.11
N ALA A 14 7.55 -15.48 18.14
CA ALA A 14 6.22 -15.51 18.75
C ALA A 14 5.83 -14.22 19.50
N GLN A 15 6.77 -13.30 19.70
CA GLN A 15 6.55 -12.01 20.36
C GLN A 15 6.48 -10.84 19.37
N MET A 16 6.68 -11.09 18.06
CA MET A 16 6.63 -10.07 17.02
C MET A 16 5.20 -9.81 16.57
N GLU A 17 4.96 -8.62 16.06
CA GLU A 17 3.73 -8.33 15.31
C GLU A 17 3.67 -9.17 14.03
N PRO A 18 2.47 -9.47 13.51
CA PRO A 18 2.30 -10.36 12.36
C PRO A 18 3.15 -9.98 11.14
N GLU A 19 3.26 -8.69 10.82
CA GLU A 19 4.04 -8.19 9.68
C GLU A 19 5.52 -8.50 9.85
N ASP A 20 6.07 -8.18 11.02
CA ASP A 20 7.49 -8.42 11.35
C ASP A 20 7.80 -9.91 11.40
N PHE A 21 6.90 -10.72 11.97
CA PHE A 21 7.01 -12.17 11.99
C PHE A 21 7.14 -12.72 10.56
N TRP A 22 6.21 -12.38 9.68
CA TRP A 22 6.19 -12.92 8.32
C TRP A 22 7.30 -12.35 7.45
N GLN A 23 7.78 -11.14 7.72
CA GLN A 23 8.97 -10.59 7.07
C GLN A 23 10.23 -11.37 7.44
N ASN A 24 10.41 -11.70 8.74
CA ASN A 24 11.53 -12.54 9.18
C ASN A 24 11.48 -13.93 8.53
N ILE A 25 10.31 -14.57 8.49
CA ILE A 25 10.12 -15.87 7.83
C ILE A 25 10.42 -15.79 6.32
N ALA A 26 10.11 -14.67 5.67
CA ALA A 26 10.40 -14.43 4.25
C ALA A 26 11.89 -14.37 3.93
N GLU A 27 12.71 -13.96 4.89
CA GLU A 27 14.16 -13.82 4.74
C GLU A 27 14.91 -15.11 5.14
N MET A 28 14.24 -16.07 5.79
CA MET A 28 14.86 -17.33 6.20
C MET A 28 15.29 -18.17 5.00
N LYS A 29 16.58 -18.53 5.02
CA LYS A 29 17.20 -19.44 4.05
C LYS A 29 17.77 -20.68 4.74
N ASN A 30 17.73 -21.79 4.02
CA ASN A 30 18.40 -23.02 4.45
C ASN A 30 19.92 -22.93 4.16
N TYR A 31 20.66 -23.99 4.50
CA TYR A 31 22.11 -24.08 4.26
C TYR A 31 22.51 -24.08 2.76
N LYS A 32 21.54 -24.22 1.85
CA LYS A 32 21.71 -24.11 0.39
C LYS A 32 21.29 -22.73 -0.14
N GLU A 33 21.06 -21.77 0.74
CA GLU A 33 20.58 -20.42 0.42
C GLU A 33 19.16 -20.36 -0.21
N GLU A 34 18.39 -21.44 -0.11
CA GLU A 34 17.01 -21.49 -0.60
C GLU A 34 16.04 -21.02 0.49
N PHE A 35 14.99 -20.29 0.10
CA PHE A 35 13.95 -19.87 1.03
C PHE A 35 13.26 -21.07 1.66
N VAL A 36 13.08 -21.02 2.97
CA VAL A 36 12.58 -22.17 3.74
C VAL A 36 11.07 -22.35 3.54
N PHE A 37 10.30 -21.26 3.52
CA PHE A 37 8.84 -21.29 3.51
C PHE A 37 8.21 -20.43 2.38
N PRO A 38 8.64 -20.57 1.12
CA PRO A 38 8.29 -19.63 0.05
C PRO A 38 6.78 -19.56 -0.22
N ASN A 39 6.09 -20.70 -0.23
CA ASN A 39 4.64 -20.74 -0.50
C ASN A 39 3.83 -20.19 0.68
N LEU A 40 4.28 -20.45 1.90
CA LEU A 40 3.61 -19.99 3.11
C LEU A 40 3.74 -18.48 3.27
N VAL A 41 4.94 -17.94 3.01
CA VAL A 41 5.20 -16.50 2.96
C VAL A 41 4.34 -15.82 1.90
N LYS A 42 4.22 -16.42 0.71
CA LYS A 42 3.37 -15.89 -0.34
C LYS A 42 1.90 -15.81 0.10
N LEU A 43 1.40 -16.87 0.74
CA LEU A 43 0.04 -16.90 1.27
C LEU A 43 -0.15 -15.83 2.34
N ALA A 44 0.74 -15.77 3.33
CA ALA A 44 0.66 -14.82 4.43
C ALA A 44 0.68 -13.37 3.93
N ARG A 45 1.56 -13.04 2.97
CA ARG A 45 1.61 -11.70 2.37
C ARG A 45 0.30 -11.31 1.69
N VAL A 46 -0.33 -12.25 0.97
CA VAL A 46 -1.65 -11.99 0.36
C VAL A 46 -2.69 -11.77 1.47
N THR A 47 -2.73 -12.62 2.48
CA THR A 47 -3.68 -12.51 3.60
C THR A 47 -3.52 -11.20 4.38
N LEU A 48 -2.29 -10.78 4.67
CA LEU A 48 -2.00 -9.53 5.37
C LEU A 48 -2.29 -8.29 4.52
N ALA A 49 -2.23 -8.40 3.18
CA ALA A 49 -2.58 -7.33 2.28
C ALA A 49 -4.11 -7.19 2.07
N LEU A 50 -4.91 -8.15 2.53
CA LEU A 50 -6.36 -8.03 2.47
C LEU A 50 -6.83 -6.99 3.48
N PRO A 51 -7.71 -6.05 3.08
CA PRO A 51 -8.32 -5.12 4.03
C PRO A 51 -9.12 -5.93 5.05
N HIS A 52 -8.67 -5.90 6.31
CA HIS A 52 -9.23 -6.72 7.38
C HIS A 52 -10.56 -6.15 7.91
N ALA A 53 -10.91 -4.91 7.57
CA ALA A 53 -12.08 -4.24 8.12
C ALA A 53 -12.84 -3.41 7.08
N ASN A 54 -14.16 -3.29 7.32
CA ASN A 54 -15.00 -2.31 6.62
C ASN A 54 -14.49 -0.88 6.79
N ALA A 55 -13.69 -0.61 7.82
CA ALA A 55 -13.04 0.69 8.06
C ALA A 55 -12.19 1.15 6.86
N ASP A 56 -11.54 0.23 6.13
CA ASP A 56 -10.76 0.57 4.94
C ASP A 56 -11.67 1.02 3.78
N ALA A 57 -12.82 0.34 3.61
CA ALA A 57 -13.83 0.77 2.65
C ALA A 57 -14.47 2.10 3.05
N GLU A 58 -14.77 2.30 4.34
CA GLU A 58 -15.28 3.56 4.87
C GLU A 58 -14.28 4.71 4.70
N MET A 59 -12.98 4.44 4.84
CA MET A 59 -11.92 5.41 4.55
C MET A 59 -11.98 5.84 3.08
N VAL A 60 -12.10 4.89 2.15
CA VAL A 60 -12.25 5.20 0.71
C VAL A 60 -13.52 6.03 0.46
N PHE A 61 -14.66 5.65 1.05
CA PHE A 61 -15.90 6.42 0.90
C PHE A 61 -15.82 7.83 1.49
N SER A 62 -15.12 7.99 2.61
CA SER A 62 -14.86 9.30 3.22
C SER A 62 -14.01 10.17 2.29
N HIS A 63 -12.94 9.62 1.70
CA HIS A 63 -12.13 10.32 0.70
C HIS A 63 -12.94 10.72 -0.53
N VAL A 64 -13.74 9.80 -1.08
CA VAL A 64 -14.61 10.09 -2.22
C VAL A 64 -15.61 11.20 -1.88
N THR A 65 -16.15 11.22 -0.66
CA THR A 65 -17.09 12.25 -0.20
C THR A 65 -16.40 13.61 -0.04
N ASP A 66 -15.16 13.65 0.46
CA ASP A 66 -14.36 14.88 0.57
C ASP A 66 -13.96 15.42 -0.81
N VAL A 67 -13.64 14.52 -1.75
CA VAL A 67 -13.38 14.93 -3.14
C VAL A 67 -14.68 15.39 -3.81
N LYS A 68 -15.77 14.63 -3.73
CA LYS A 68 -17.05 14.97 -4.35
C LYS A 68 -18.00 15.61 -3.34
N SER A 69 -17.68 16.84 -2.95
CA SER A 69 -18.52 17.62 -2.02
C SER A 69 -19.80 18.13 -2.70
N LYS A 70 -20.79 18.56 -1.90
CA LYS A 70 -22.05 19.13 -2.41
C LYS A 70 -21.84 20.32 -3.35
N LYS A 71 -20.82 21.15 -3.10
CA LYS A 71 -20.47 22.30 -3.95
C LYS A 71 -19.65 21.91 -5.20
N ARG A 72 -18.95 20.78 -5.16
CA ARG A 72 -18.13 20.24 -6.25
C ARG A 72 -18.66 18.85 -6.67
N ASN A 73 -19.92 18.80 -7.09
CA ASN A 73 -20.59 17.54 -7.47
C ASN A 73 -20.47 17.22 -8.98
N ARG A 74 -20.12 18.22 -9.82
CA ARG A 74 -19.99 18.08 -11.27
C ARG A 74 -18.58 17.63 -11.68
N MET A 75 -18.26 16.37 -11.37
CA MET A 75 -16.99 15.73 -11.69
C MET A 75 -17.27 14.33 -12.27
N GLY A 76 -16.61 14.01 -13.38
CA GLY A 76 -16.65 12.67 -13.98
C GLY A 76 -15.91 11.65 -13.13
N ASN A 77 -16.20 10.36 -13.33
CA ASN A 77 -15.63 9.29 -12.52
C ASN A 77 -14.11 9.17 -12.69
N GLU A 78 -13.58 9.33 -13.90
CA GLU A 78 -12.13 9.26 -14.16
C GLU A 78 -11.35 10.35 -13.42
N LEU A 79 -11.88 11.58 -13.40
CA LEU A 79 -11.26 12.68 -12.67
C LEU A 79 -11.36 12.48 -11.15
N LEU A 80 -12.51 12.00 -10.68
CA LEU A 80 -12.71 11.66 -9.27
C LEU A 80 -11.72 10.59 -8.81
N ASP A 81 -11.59 9.51 -9.57
CA ASP A 81 -10.67 8.40 -9.30
C ASP A 81 -9.22 8.88 -9.30
N SER A 82 -8.82 9.63 -10.33
CA SER A 82 -7.46 10.20 -10.44
C SER A 82 -7.10 11.07 -9.23
N ILE A 83 -8.04 11.91 -8.75
CA ILE A 83 -7.81 12.75 -7.57
C ILE A 83 -7.72 11.89 -6.29
N CYS A 84 -8.62 10.91 -6.12
CA CYS A 84 -8.60 10.01 -4.96
C CYS A 84 -7.28 9.24 -4.87
N VAL A 85 -6.87 8.58 -5.97
CA VAL A 85 -5.61 7.82 -6.04
C VAL A 85 -4.41 8.72 -5.77
N THR A 86 -4.34 9.90 -6.40
CA THR A 86 -3.24 10.85 -6.19
C THR A 86 -3.15 11.27 -4.72
N ARG A 87 -4.29 11.62 -4.10
CA ARG A 87 -4.33 12.06 -2.71
C ARG A 87 -3.97 10.95 -1.73
N MET A 88 -4.45 9.73 -1.95
CA MET A 88 -4.10 8.57 -1.15
C MET A 88 -2.59 8.26 -1.24
N ALA A 89 -2.02 8.30 -2.45
CA ALA A 89 -0.59 8.09 -2.66
C ALA A 89 0.27 9.16 -1.97
N MET A 90 -0.13 10.43 -2.02
CA MET A 90 0.56 11.51 -1.30
C MET A 90 0.47 11.33 0.21
N ARG A 91 -0.69 10.93 0.74
CA ARG A 91 -0.86 10.63 2.17
C ARG A 91 0.01 9.45 2.62
N GLN A 92 0.14 8.40 1.81
CA GLN A 92 1.03 7.26 2.12
C GLN A 92 2.51 7.68 2.19
N ARG A 93 2.92 8.71 1.43
CA ARG A 93 4.28 9.27 1.48
C ARG A 93 4.46 10.38 2.51
N ASP A 94 3.42 10.70 3.28
CA ASP A 94 3.39 11.85 4.20
C ASP A 94 3.73 13.19 3.51
N GLU A 95 3.31 13.33 2.25
CA GLU A 95 3.58 14.51 1.43
C GLU A 95 2.36 15.45 1.38
N ALA A 96 2.60 16.73 1.61
CA ALA A 96 1.60 17.77 1.39
C ALA A 96 1.63 18.31 -0.04
N CYS A 97 0.50 18.82 -0.55
CA CYS A 97 0.40 19.35 -1.91
C CYS A 97 1.32 20.52 -2.22
N TYR A 98 1.64 21.35 -1.22
CA TYR A 98 2.58 22.46 -1.38
C TYR A 98 4.05 22.03 -1.37
N GLN A 99 4.36 20.80 -0.97
CA GLN A 99 5.72 20.23 -1.04
C GLN A 99 6.00 19.60 -2.41
N TYR A 100 4.96 19.36 -3.20
CA TYR A 100 5.10 18.73 -4.51
C TYR A 100 5.88 19.64 -5.47
N LYS A 101 7.03 19.16 -5.93
CA LYS A 101 7.89 19.92 -6.84
C LYS A 101 7.37 19.81 -8.27
N ILE A 102 6.93 20.93 -8.81
CA ILE A 102 6.50 21.03 -10.21
C ILE A 102 7.74 20.99 -11.10
N THR A 103 7.78 20.04 -12.04
CA THR A 103 8.85 19.93 -13.03
C THR A 103 8.49 20.70 -14.31
N PRO A 104 9.46 21.08 -15.15
CA PRO A 104 9.18 21.67 -16.46
C PRO A 104 8.31 20.76 -17.36
N ASP A 105 8.42 19.43 -17.22
CA ASP A 105 7.56 18.49 -17.93
C ASP A 105 6.08 18.66 -17.55
N HIS A 106 5.77 18.82 -16.26
CA HIS A 106 4.40 19.08 -15.80
C HIS A 106 3.83 20.36 -16.43
N LEU A 107 4.64 21.41 -16.53
CA LEU A 107 4.24 22.68 -17.16
C LEU A 107 4.04 22.53 -18.67
N SER A 108 4.87 21.74 -19.34
CA SER A 108 4.73 21.49 -20.78
C SER A 108 3.41 20.78 -21.13
N LYS A 109 2.90 19.96 -20.21
CA LYS A 109 1.60 19.29 -20.30
C LYS A 109 0.41 20.21 -19.99
N HIS A 110 0.64 21.39 -19.40
CA HIS A 110 -0.39 22.42 -19.21
C HIS A 110 -0.61 23.22 -20.50
N ASN A 111 -1.19 22.57 -21.51
CA ASN A 111 -1.45 23.16 -22.82
C ASN A 111 -2.89 22.88 -23.29
N GLN A 112 -3.23 23.37 -24.48
CA GLN A 112 -4.59 23.29 -25.04
C GLN A 112 -5.14 21.86 -25.16
N LYS A 113 -4.27 20.85 -25.28
CA LYS A 113 -4.63 19.43 -25.40
C LYS A 113 -5.07 18.78 -24.09
N MET A 114 -5.15 19.53 -22.99
CA MET A 114 -5.54 19.00 -21.68
C MET A 114 -7.00 18.51 -21.65
N TYR A 115 -7.85 19.04 -22.54
CA TYR A 115 -9.29 18.75 -22.60
C TYR A 115 -9.71 18.00 -23.87
N ASP A 116 -8.74 17.65 -24.72
CA ASP A 116 -8.92 16.84 -25.94
C ASP A 116 -8.78 15.35 -25.61
#